data_AF-A0A925VFX1-F1
#
_entry.id   AF-A0A925VFX1-F1
#
_cell.length_a   1.000
_cell.length_b   1.000
_cell.length_c   1.000
_cell.angle_alpha   90.00
_cell.angle_beta   90.00
_cell.angle_gamma   90.00
#
_symmetry.space_group_name_H-M   'P 1'
#
loop_
_entity.id
_entity.type
_entity.pdbx_description
1 polymer ?
#
loop_
_entity_poly.entity_id
_entity_poly.type
_entity_poly.pdbx_seq_one_letter_code
_entity_poly.pdbx_strand_id
1 'polypeptide(L)' 'MNRVERLTGIVLLLQERPRTAEQIAAHFAVSRRTVLRDVQALCEIGVPLIAREG' A
#
# COMPACT_ATOMS: atom_id res chain seq x y z
N MET A 1 -6.75 -12.02 5.75
CA MET A 1 -6.13 -10.76 6.19
C MET A 1 -7.20 -9.68 6.24
N ASN A 2 -7.37 -9.06 7.40
CA ASN A 2 -8.31 -7.95 7.56
C ASN A 2 -7.70 -6.65 6.99
N ARG A 3 -8.48 -5.57 6.92
CA ARG A 3 -8.02 -4.30 6.33
C ARG A 3 -6.92 -3.65 7.17
N VAL A 4 -7.03 -3.65 8.49
CA VAL A 4 -6.08 -2.99 9.39
C VAL A 4 -4.69 -3.61 9.27
N GLU A 5 -4.61 -4.94 9.31
CA GLU A 5 -3.37 -5.71 9.09
C GLU A 5 -2.69 -5.32 7.78
N ARG A 6 -3.48 -5.18 6.70
CA ARG A 6 -2.94 -4.82 5.39
C ARG A 6 -2.47 -3.36 5.33
N LEU A 7 -3.19 -2.43 5.94
CA LEU A 7 -2.77 -1.02 6.00
C LEU A 7 -1.44 -0.86 6.74
N THR A 8 -1.31 -1.48 7.91
CA THR A 8 -0.05 -1.51 8.67
C THR A 8 1.06 -2.21 7.88
N GLY A 9 0.74 -3.35 7.25
CA GLY A 9 1.68 -4.09 6.41
C GLY A 9 2.19 -3.27 5.21
N ILE A 10 1.33 -2.52 4.53
CA ILE A 10 1.73 -1.64 3.41
C ILE A 10 2.74 -0.59 3.88
N VAL A 11 2.50 0.05 5.04
CA VAL A 11 3.42 1.05 5.58
C VAL A 11 4.80 0.44 5.87
N LEU A 12 4.84 -0.71 6.56
CA LEU A 12 6.10 -1.40 6.85
C LEU A 12 6.83 -1.82 5.57
N LEU A 13 6.10 -2.35 4.58
CA LEU A 13 6.66 -2.81 3.32
C LEU A 13 7.29 -1.67 2.50
N LEU A 14 6.72 -0.46 2.59
CA LEU A 14 7.22 0.74 1.92
C LEU A 14 8.39 1.42 2.67
N GLN A 15 8.54 1.19 3.97
CA GLN A 15 9.71 1.65 4.73
C GLN A 15 10.99 0.91 4.35
N GLU A 16 10.90 -0.35 3.93
CA GLU A 16 12.06 -1.12 3.48
C GLU A 16 12.62 -0.60 2.14
N ARG A 17 11.73 -0.42 1.15
CA ARG A 17 12.08 0.00 -0.21
C ARG A 17 10.86 0.44 -1.00
N PRO A 18 11.02 1.31 -2.01
CA PRO A 18 9.96 1.64 -2.95
C PRO A 18 9.41 0.37 -3.63
N ARG A 19 8.09 0.27 -3.74
CA ARG A 19 7.40 -0.84 -4.42
C ARG A 19 6.27 -0.33 -5.30
N THR A 20 6.01 -1.03 -6.40
CA THR A 20 4.87 -0.74 -7.27
C THR A 20 3.58 -1.27 -6.66
N ALA A 21 2.43 -0.74 -7.10
CA ALA A 21 1.13 -1.23 -6.66
C ALA A 21 0.93 -2.72 -7.00
N GLU A 22 1.46 -3.19 -8.14
CA GLU A 22 1.47 -4.59 -8.55
C GLU A 22 2.28 -5.47 -7.59
N GLN A 23 3.45 -5.03 -7.12
CA GLN A 23 4.27 -5.78 -6.17
C GLN A 23 3.57 -5.92 -4.80
N ILE A 24 2.95 -4.83 -4.33
CA ILE A 24 2.17 -4.84 -3.08
C ILE A 24 0.96 -5.76 -3.23
N ALA A 25 0.27 -5.71 -4.36
CA ALA A 25 -0.89 -6.54 -4.67
C ALA A 25 -0.53 -8.03 -4.65
N ALA A 26 0.59 -8.40 -5.29
CA ALA A 26 1.11 -9.76 -5.27
C ALA A 26 1.49 -10.22 -3.86
N HIS A 27 2.17 -9.37 -3.08
CA HIS A 27 2.59 -9.69 -1.71
C HIS A 27 1.40 -10.00 -0.79
N PHE A 28 0.32 -9.23 -0.91
CA PHE A 28 -0.86 -9.35 -0.06
C PHE A 28 -1.98 -10.21 -0.67
N ALA A 29 -1.76 -10.80 -1.85
CA ALA A 29 -2.75 -11.56 -2.61
C ALA A 29 -4.09 -10.82 -2.80
N VAL A 30 -4.02 -9.54 -3.18
CA VAL A 30 -5.18 -8.68 -3.45
C VAL A 30 -5.09 -8.06 -4.84
N SER A 31 -6.18 -7.44 -5.30
CA SER A 31 -6.16 -6.70 -6.56
C SER A 31 -5.34 -5.39 -6.45
N ARG A 32 -4.79 -4.92 -7.58
CA ARG A 32 -4.18 -3.57 -7.65
C ARG A 32 -5.16 -2.47 -7.20
N ARG A 33 -6.44 -2.59 -7.56
CA ARG A 33 -7.50 -1.67 -7.14
C ARG A 33 -7.68 -1.64 -5.61
N THR A 34 -7.45 -2.75 -4.92
CA THR A 34 -7.49 -2.81 -3.46
C THR A 34 -6.31 -2.03 -2.87
N VAL A 35 -5.10 -2.25 -3.38
CA VAL A 35 -3.91 -1.51 -2.96
C VAL A 35 -4.07 -0.01 -3.16
N LEU A 36 -4.57 0.43 -4.31
CA LEU A 36 -4.78 1.87 -4.57
C LEU A 36 -5.78 2.50 -3.59
N ARG A 37 -6.85 1.78 -3.23
CA ARG A 37 -7.81 2.24 -2.21
C ARG A 37 -7.22 2.27 -0.80
N ASP A 38 -6.32 1.34 -0.49
CA ASP A 38 -5.62 1.32 0.79
C ASP A 38 -4.61 2.47 0.88
N VAL A 39 -3.83 2.70 -0.19
CA VAL A 39 -2.93 3.86 -0.30
C VAL A 39 -3.70 5.17 -0.16
N GLN A 40 -4.85 5.31 -0.83
CA GLN A 40 -5.71 6.49 -0.67
C GLN A 40 -6.16 6.66 0.79
N ALA A 41 -6.63 5.59 1.44
CA ALA A 41 -7.05 5.65 2.83
C ALA A 41 -5.90 6.01 3.79
N LEU A 42 -4.67 5.56 3.50
CA LEU A 42 -3.47 5.96 4.25
C LEU A 42 -3.18 7.46 4.08
N CYS A 43 -3.32 8.00 2.87
CA CYS A 43 -3.15 9.43 2.63
C CYS A 43 -4.24 10.27 3.34
N GLU A 44 -5.49 9.81 3.33
CA GLU A 44 -6.63 10.47 3.99
C GLU A 44 -6.43 10.61 5.51
N ILE A 45 -5.69 9.69 6.14
CA ILE A 45 -5.34 9.75 7.57
C ILE A 45 -3.98 10.42 7.83
N GLY A 46 -3.33 10.98 6.81
CA GLY A 46 -2.10 11.76 6.93
C GLY A 46 -0.80 10.95 6.88
N VAL A 47 -0.81 9.70 6.40
CA VAL A 47 0.45 8.96 6.18
C VAL A 47 1.20 9.59 4.98
N PRO A 48 2.47 9.99 5.14
CA PRO A 48 3.23 10.68 4.09
C PRO A 48 3.75 9.68 3.05
N LEU A 49 2.90 9.31 2.10
CA LEU A 49 3.26 8.44 0.98
C LEU A 49 3.66 9.26 -0.24
N ILE A 50 4.75 8.84 -0.90
CA ILE A 50 5.23 9.45 -2.14
C ILE A 50 5.04 8.45 -3.27
N ALA A 51 4.32 8.85 -4.32
CA ALA A 51 4.23 8.11 -5.56
C ALA A 51 5.16 8.73 -6.61
N ARG A 52 5.76 7.89 -7.45
CA ARG A 52 6.51 8.29 -8.63
C ARG A 52 5.90 7.61 -9.84
N GLU A 53 5.81 8.34 -10.95
CA GLU A 53 5.52 7.72 -12.23
C GLU A 53 6.62 6.70 -12.54
N GLY A 54 6.20 5.54 -13.02
CA GLY A 54 7.10 4.45 -13.44
C GLY A 54 7.60 4.67 -14.85
#